data_AF-A0A7K1JRF3-F1
#
_entry.id   AF-A0A7K1JRF3-F1
#
_cell.length_a   1.000
_cell.length_b   1.000
_cell.length_c   1.000
_cell.angle_alpha   90.00
_cell.angle_beta   90.00
_cell.angle_gamma   90.00
#
_symmetry.space_group_name_H-M   'P 1'
#
loop_
_entity.id
_entity.type
_entity.pdbx_description
1 polymer ?
#
loop_
_entity_poly.entity_id
_entity_poly.type
_entity_poly.pdbx_seq_one_letter_code
_entity_poly.pdbx_strand_id
1 'polypeptide(L)'
;MYIGRLLACGATALALIGCSGKVDYERQALDLKRARDNLKMVELIIPDSYTLVSMTYFPEPFVGQGWRSGAFESASPPEPMLLRGKPIRTEQVPCDRIPQRTDPDWLKAGFSCEMPHGRYGVADSMYGISVFTGELPSGKSRIYLRVEGH
;
A
#
# COMPACT_ATOMS: atom_id res chain seq x y z
N MET A 1 -44.65 -37.43 35.86
CA MET A 1 -45.22 -36.73 34.69
C MET A 1 -44.34 -35.51 34.42
N TYR A 2 -43.70 -35.49 33.23
CA TYR A 2 -43.11 -34.39 32.43
C TYR A 2 -42.40 -33.21 33.13
N ILE A 3 -41.08 -33.00 32.96
CA ILE A 3 -40.35 -32.36 31.82
C ILE A 3 -40.62 -30.83 31.68
N GLY A 4 -39.55 -30.03 31.85
CA GLY A 4 -39.08 -29.11 30.80
C GLY A 4 -39.49 -27.62 30.81
N ARG A 5 -38.45 -26.76 30.97
CA ARG A 5 -38.15 -25.46 30.30
C ARG A 5 -39.27 -24.61 29.67
N LEU A 6 -39.24 -23.30 29.98
CA LEU A 6 -39.38 -22.15 29.04
C LEU A 6 -38.89 -20.86 29.77
N LEU A 7 -37.75 -20.24 29.44
CA LEU A 7 -37.50 -19.25 28.37
C LEU A 7 -38.32 -17.96 28.49
N ALA A 8 -37.67 -16.88 28.94
CA ALA A 8 -38.01 -15.49 28.62
C ALA A 8 -36.74 -14.62 28.69
N CYS A 9 -36.04 -14.48 27.57
CA CYS A 9 -35.92 -13.22 26.81
C CYS A 9 -35.41 -12.00 27.62
N GLY A 10 -34.17 -12.08 28.12
CA GLY A 10 -33.35 -10.89 28.34
C GLY A 10 -32.65 -10.52 27.03
N ALA A 11 -33.28 -9.67 26.23
CA ALA A 11 -32.77 -9.22 24.94
C ALA A 11 -31.37 -8.61 25.12
N THR A 12 -30.40 -9.27 24.52
CA THR A 12 -29.03 -8.81 24.37
C THR A 12 -29.08 -7.56 23.47
N ALA A 13 -28.93 -6.37 24.07
CA ALA A 13 -28.65 -5.17 23.31
C ALA A 13 -27.22 -5.27 22.77
N LEU A 14 -27.07 -6.04 21.69
CA LEU A 14 -25.94 -5.93 20.78
C LEU A 14 -26.01 -4.52 20.18
N ALA A 15 -25.33 -3.58 20.83
CA ALA A 15 -24.94 -2.34 20.20
C ALA A 15 -24.06 -2.73 19.01
N LEU A 16 -24.68 -2.84 17.84
CA LEU A 16 -24.02 -2.72 16.55
C LEU A 16 -23.46 -1.29 16.51
N ILE A 17 -22.29 -1.10 17.14
CA ILE A 17 -21.39 -0.03 16.78
C ILE A 17 -20.91 -0.43 15.39
N GLY A 18 -21.72 -0.09 14.40
CA GLY A 18 -21.28 0.00 13.03
C GLY A 18 -20.13 1.00 13.01
N CYS A 19 -18.89 0.50 13.05
CA CYS A 19 -17.75 1.20 12.51
C CYS A 19 -17.93 1.29 10.99
N SER A 20 -18.95 2.04 10.56
CA SER A 20 -19.02 2.57 9.21
C SER A 20 -17.97 3.67 9.18
N GLY A 21 -16.73 3.26 8.94
CA GLY A 21 -15.67 4.20 8.59
C GLY A 21 -16.14 4.93 7.35
N LYS A 22 -16.70 6.12 7.53
CA LYS A 22 -16.77 7.11 6.47
C LYS A 22 -15.32 7.26 6.02
N VAL A 23 -14.98 6.65 4.90
CA VAL A 23 -13.75 6.97 4.19
C VAL A 23 -13.88 8.45 3.88
N ASP A 24 -13.12 9.24 4.63
CA ASP A 24 -13.07 10.68 4.46
C ASP A 24 -12.34 10.93 3.14
N TYR A 25 -13.11 11.02 2.06
CA TYR A 25 -12.61 11.19 0.70
C TYR A 25 -11.71 12.44 0.59
N GLU A 26 -12.00 13.49 1.36
CA GLU A 26 -11.17 14.70 1.40
C GLU A 26 -9.80 14.40 2.03
N ARG A 27 -9.79 13.65 3.12
CA ARG A 27 -8.55 13.21 3.76
C ARG A 27 -7.75 12.27 2.86
N GLN A 28 -8.39 11.33 2.18
CA GLN A 28 -7.70 10.42 1.25
C GLN A 28 -7.08 11.18 0.06
N ALA A 29 -7.78 12.19 -0.47
CA ALA A 29 -7.24 13.04 -1.52
C ALA A 29 -6.05 13.90 -1.04
N LEU A 30 -6.13 14.44 0.18
CA LEU A 30 -5.04 15.18 0.81
C LEU A 30 -3.82 14.29 1.04
N ASP A 31 -4.03 13.07 1.54
CA ASP A 31 -3.00 12.08 1.80
C ASP A 31 -2.31 11.62 0.50
N LEU A 32 -3.09 11.38 -0.57
CA LEU A 32 -2.55 11.08 -1.90
C LEU A 32 -1.71 12.24 -2.44
N LYS A 33 -2.21 13.47 -2.34
CA LYS A 33 -1.47 14.66 -2.77
C LYS A 33 -0.16 14.80 -2.01
N ARG A 34 -0.20 14.68 -0.67
CA ARG A 34 0.99 14.74 0.19
C ARG A 34 1.99 13.63 -0.15
N ALA A 35 1.52 12.41 -0.38
CA ALA A 35 2.36 11.31 -0.82
C ALA A 35 3.08 11.64 -2.14
N ARG A 36 2.35 12.09 -3.17
CA ARG A 36 2.91 12.45 -4.47
C ARG A 36 3.92 13.60 -4.37
N ASP A 37 3.59 14.66 -3.62
CA ASP A 37 4.48 15.81 -3.46
C ASP A 37 5.79 15.41 -2.76
N ASN A 38 5.74 14.50 -1.79
CA ASN A 38 6.92 13.99 -1.12
C ASN A 38 7.76 13.05 -2.00
N LEU A 39 7.14 12.22 -2.83
CA LEU A 39 7.88 11.34 -3.75
C LEU A 39 8.58 12.13 -4.86
N LYS A 40 8.00 13.26 -5.30
CA LYS A 40 8.66 14.17 -6.25
C LYS A 40 9.98 14.73 -5.71
N MET A 41 10.12 14.90 -4.39
CA MET A 41 11.38 15.37 -3.78
C MET A 41 12.54 14.38 -3.96
N VAL A 42 12.24 13.10 -4.20
CA VAL A 42 13.25 12.07 -4.56
C VAL A 42 13.23 11.73 -6.05
N GLU A 43 12.71 12.66 -6.87
CA GLU A 43 12.59 12.51 -8.32
C GLU A 43 11.73 11.31 -8.76
N LEU A 44 10.88 10.77 -7.87
CA LEU A 44 9.97 9.67 -8.13
C LEU A 44 8.55 10.18 -8.40
N ILE A 45 8.01 9.81 -9.56
CA ILE A 45 6.67 10.15 -10.00
C ILE A 45 5.81 8.89 -10.05
N ILE A 46 4.71 8.92 -9.30
CA ILE A 46 3.61 7.96 -9.41
C ILE A 46 2.56 8.56 -10.37
N PRO A 47 2.20 7.86 -11.46
CA PRO A 47 1.22 8.36 -12.42
C PRO A 47 -0.14 8.70 -11.78
N ASP A 48 -0.87 9.62 -12.41
CA ASP A 48 -2.14 10.12 -11.87
C ASP A 48 -3.25 9.06 -11.81
N SER A 49 -3.13 8.02 -12.65
CA SER A 49 -4.01 6.84 -12.68
C SER A 49 -3.93 5.96 -11.42
N TYR A 50 -2.96 6.22 -10.53
CA TYR A 50 -2.85 5.52 -9.26
C TYR A 50 -3.62 6.18 -8.13
N THR A 51 -4.30 5.37 -7.33
CA THR A 51 -4.87 5.76 -6.05
C THR A 51 -3.98 5.28 -4.90
N LEU A 52 -3.99 6.02 -3.78
CA LEU A 52 -3.31 5.61 -2.57
C LEU A 52 -4.16 4.60 -1.81
N VAL A 53 -3.60 3.43 -1.54
CA VAL A 53 -4.22 2.41 -0.69
C VAL A 53 -3.78 2.57 0.76
N SER A 54 -2.48 2.66 0.98
CA SER A 54 -1.91 2.77 2.31
C SER A 54 -0.56 3.46 2.24
N MET A 55 -0.23 4.21 3.28
CA MET A 55 1.09 4.77 3.50
C MET A 55 1.39 4.58 4.98
N THR A 56 2.55 3.99 5.30
CA THR A 56 2.91 3.79 6.72
C THR A 56 3.33 5.09 7.39
N TYR A 57 3.85 6.04 6.63
CA TYR A 57 4.21 7.36 7.10
C TYR A 57 4.04 8.40 5.99
N PHE A 58 3.34 9.49 6.27
CA PHE A 58 3.28 10.65 5.37
C PHE A 58 4.40 11.63 5.76
N PRO A 59 5.44 11.79 4.94
CA PRO A 59 6.59 12.59 5.34
C PRO A 59 6.25 14.07 5.52
N GLU A 60 6.87 14.71 6.51
CA GLU A 60 7.34 16.08 6.34
C GLU A 60 8.60 16.08 5.45
N PRO A 61 8.93 17.18 4.75
CA PRO A 61 10.12 17.25 3.91
C PRO A 61 11.39 16.89 4.69
N PHE A 62 11.91 15.69 4.41
CA PHE A 62 13.20 15.11 4.77
C PHE A 62 13.93 15.74 5.98
N VAL A 63 13.59 15.25 7.18
CA VAL A 63 14.44 15.39 8.37
C VAL A 63 14.89 13.98 8.80
N GLY A 64 16.14 13.60 8.48
CA GLY A 64 16.80 12.36 8.98
C GLY A 64 16.81 11.12 8.07
N GLN A 65 17.41 10.03 8.59
CA GLN A 65 17.58 8.69 7.97
C GLN A 65 16.32 7.83 8.03
N GLY A 66 15.19 8.33 7.52
CA GLY A 66 13.94 7.60 7.51
C GLY A 66 13.73 6.77 6.23
N TRP A 67 13.17 5.57 6.37
CA TRP A 67 12.54 4.86 5.25
C TRP A 67 11.03 5.11 5.22
N ARG A 68 10.42 4.94 4.04
CA ARG A 68 9.02 5.22 3.77
C ARG A 68 8.45 4.11 2.94
N SER A 69 7.27 3.61 3.29
CA SER A 69 6.61 2.54 2.57
C SER A 69 5.16 2.86 2.27
N GLY A 70 4.71 2.52 1.06
CA GLY A 70 3.33 2.76 0.64
C GLY A 70 2.86 1.78 -0.40
N ALA A 71 1.54 1.69 -0.53
CA ALA A 71 0.83 0.86 -1.48
C ALA A 71 -0.09 1.72 -2.35
N PHE A 72 -0.03 1.51 -3.66
CA PHE A 72 -0.82 2.22 -4.66
C PHE A 72 -1.52 1.24 -5.59
N GLU A 73 -2.73 1.57 -6.05
CA GLU A 73 -3.49 0.76 -7.02
C GLU A 73 -3.78 1.53 -8.30
N SER A 74 -3.83 0.82 -9.42
CA SER A 74 -4.34 1.33 -10.69
C SER A 74 -5.16 0.27 -11.41
N ALA A 75 -5.79 0.65 -12.52
CA ALA A 75 -6.22 -0.32 -13.51
C ALA A 75 -5.01 -1.09 -14.08
N SER A 76 -5.26 -2.29 -14.61
CA SER A 76 -4.29 -3.08 -15.38
C SER A 76 -4.49 -2.82 -16.89
N PRO A 77 -3.43 -2.66 -17.70
CA PRO A 77 -2.03 -2.63 -17.30
C PRO A 77 -1.64 -1.31 -16.61
N PRO A 78 -0.66 -1.34 -15.69
CA PRO A 78 -0.21 -0.17 -14.98
C PRO A 78 0.61 0.78 -15.88
N GLU A 79 0.41 2.08 -15.72
CA GLU A 79 1.36 3.07 -16.24
C GLU A 79 2.69 2.98 -15.48
N PRO A 80 3.85 3.11 -16.16
CA PRO A 80 5.14 2.96 -15.50
C PRO A 80 5.41 4.11 -14.51
N MET A 81 5.85 3.77 -13.30
CA MET A 81 6.44 4.76 -12.40
C MET A 81 7.76 5.27 -12.96
N LEU A 82 7.98 6.57 -12.81
CA LEU A 82 9.14 7.25 -13.38
C LEU A 82 10.07 7.72 -12.27
N LEU A 83 11.33 7.31 -12.34
CA LEU A 83 12.42 7.93 -11.60
C LEU A 83 13.23 8.79 -12.57
N ARG A 84 13.35 10.09 -12.29
CA ARG A 84 14.09 11.04 -13.16
C ARG A 84 13.63 10.99 -14.62
N GLY A 85 12.32 10.82 -14.80
CA GLY A 85 11.66 10.72 -16.12
C GLY A 85 11.84 9.38 -16.83
N LYS A 86 12.47 8.37 -16.20
CA LYS A 86 12.67 7.04 -16.80
C LYS A 86 11.88 5.97 -16.04
N PRO A 87 11.28 4.99 -16.73
CA PRO A 87 10.62 3.86 -16.07
C PRO A 87 11.55 3.12 -15.10
N ILE A 88 11.07 2.83 -13.89
CA ILE A 88 11.77 1.93 -12.98
C ILE A 88 11.75 0.53 -13.58
N ARG A 89 12.94 -0.06 -13.75
CA ARG A 89 13.07 -1.43 -14.23
C ARG A 89 12.68 -2.39 -13.12
N THR A 90 11.79 -3.32 -13.45
CA THR A 90 11.41 -4.42 -12.58
C THR A 90 11.58 -5.73 -13.35
N GLU A 91 11.77 -6.83 -12.64
CA GLU A 91 11.88 -8.18 -13.20
C GLU A 91 11.09 -9.17 -12.35
N GLN A 92 10.73 -10.32 -12.93
CA GLN A 92 10.09 -11.37 -12.13
C GLN A 92 11.12 -11.94 -11.14
N VAL A 93 10.81 -11.84 -9.86
CA VAL A 93 11.66 -12.32 -8.78
C VAL A 93 10.82 -13.24 -7.88
N PRO A 94 11.31 -14.45 -7.56
CA PRO A 94 10.68 -15.31 -6.55
C PRO A 94 10.48 -14.55 -5.24
N CYS A 95 9.33 -14.74 -4.59
CA CYS A 95 8.97 -14.01 -3.36
C CYS A 95 10.05 -14.09 -2.27
N ASP A 96 10.67 -15.26 -2.09
CA ASP A 96 11.71 -15.53 -1.10
C ASP A 96 12.99 -14.71 -1.33
N ARG A 97 13.19 -14.22 -2.55
CA ARG A 97 14.32 -13.37 -2.95
C ARG A 97 14.03 -11.87 -2.85
N ILE A 98 12.82 -11.46 -2.51
CA ILE A 98 12.48 -10.05 -2.29
C ILE A 98 12.96 -9.66 -0.87
N PRO A 99 13.95 -8.75 -0.73
CA PRO A 99 14.50 -8.41 0.58
C PRO A 99 13.46 -7.82 1.54
N GLN A 100 12.50 -7.06 1.01
CA GLN A 100 11.46 -6.37 1.78
C GLN A 100 10.24 -7.26 2.07
N ARG A 101 10.27 -8.57 1.75
CA ARG A 101 9.11 -9.46 2.00
C ARG A 101 8.74 -9.58 3.49
N THR A 102 9.71 -9.33 4.37
CA THR A 102 9.52 -9.29 5.83
C THR A 102 9.62 -7.88 6.41
N ASP A 103 9.67 -6.84 5.56
CA ASP A 103 9.70 -5.45 6.00
C ASP A 103 8.37 -5.13 6.72
N PRO A 104 8.41 -4.71 8.00
CA PRO A 104 7.18 -4.47 8.76
C PRO A 104 6.27 -3.41 8.14
N ASP A 105 6.82 -2.44 7.42
CA ASP A 105 6.04 -1.36 6.85
C ASP A 105 5.40 -1.76 5.52
N TRP A 106 6.06 -2.61 4.73
CA TRP A 106 5.40 -3.30 3.61
C TRP A 106 4.25 -4.17 4.11
N LEU A 107 4.48 -4.95 5.17
CA LEU A 107 3.44 -5.80 5.76
C LEU A 107 2.25 -4.96 6.27
N LYS A 108 2.49 -3.83 6.96
CA LYS A 108 1.43 -2.88 7.36
C LYS A 108 0.73 -2.23 6.16
N ALA A 109 1.43 -2.01 5.05
CA ALA A 109 0.83 -1.53 3.81
C ALA A 109 0.01 -2.62 3.08
N GLY A 110 -0.03 -3.85 3.61
CA GLY A 110 -0.78 -4.98 3.08
C GLY A 110 0.01 -5.82 2.08
N PHE A 111 1.35 -5.73 2.08
CA PHE A 111 2.20 -6.52 1.18
C PHE A 111 1.90 -8.01 1.30
N SER A 112 1.72 -8.62 0.14
CA SER A 112 1.59 -10.06 -0.03
C SER A 112 2.31 -10.46 -1.32
N CYS A 113 2.91 -11.65 -1.30
CA CYS A 113 3.48 -12.27 -2.48
C CYS A 113 2.44 -12.95 -3.38
N GLU A 114 1.16 -12.92 -3.01
CA GLU A 114 0.05 -13.48 -3.79
C GLU A 114 -0.37 -12.55 -4.93
N MET A 115 0.60 -12.05 -5.70
CA MET A 115 0.37 -11.30 -6.92
C MET A 115 0.97 -12.08 -8.09
N PRO A 116 0.12 -12.75 -8.91
CA PRO A 116 0.58 -13.42 -10.11
C PRO A 116 1.46 -12.51 -10.96
N HIS A 117 2.56 -13.05 -11.46
CA HIS A 117 3.55 -12.32 -12.26
C HIS A 117 4.16 -11.09 -11.58
N GLY A 118 4.17 -11.07 -10.24
CA GLY A 118 4.81 -10.03 -9.44
C GLY A 118 6.24 -9.77 -9.89
N ARG A 119 6.59 -8.49 -9.99
CA ARG A 119 7.89 -8.00 -10.44
C ARG A 119 8.49 -7.13 -9.36
N TYR A 120 9.76 -7.32 -9.08
CA TYR A 120 10.52 -6.52 -8.14
C TYR A 120 11.58 -5.72 -8.87
N GLY A 121 11.92 -4.54 -8.37
CA GLY A 121 12.98 -3.70 -8.90
C GLY A 121 13.56 -2.78 -7.85
N VAL A 122 14.84 -2.46 -8.00
CA VAL A 122 15.52 -1.41 -7.22
C VAL A 122 15.92 -0.34 -8.21
N ALA A 123 15.58 0.90 -7.91
CA ALA A 123 15.90 2.02 -8.78
C ALA A 123 17.33 2.51 -8.53
N ASP A 124 18.05 2.83 -9.59
CA ASP A 124 19.37 3.46 -9.52
C ASP A 124 19.22 4.93 -9.12
N SER A 125 19.35 5.22 -7.83
CA SER A 125 19.12 6.53 -7.26
C SER A 125 20.00 6.74 -6.02
N MET A 126 20.22 7.99 -5.63
CA MET A 126 20.89 8.31 -4.35
C MET A 126 20.07 7.89 -3.13
N TYR A 127 18.81 7.48 -3.32
CA TYR A 127 17.91 6.94 -2.31
C TYR A 127 17.74 5.43 -2.52
N GLY A 128 17.53 4.69 -1.44
CA GLY A 128 17.17 3.26 -1.54
C GLY A 128 15.73 3.08 -1.96
N ILE A 129 15.44 3.18 -3.27
CA ILE A 129 14.08 3.02 -3.82
C ILE A 129 13.88 1.58 -4.29
N SER A 130 12.96 0.85 -3.65
CA SER A 130 12.55 -0.48 -4.09
C SER A 130 11.05 -0.55 -4.37
N VAL A 131 10.71 -1.36 -5.37
CA VAL A 131 9.37 -1.46 -5.93
C VAL A 131 9.02 -2.92 -6.08
N PHE A 132 7.84 -3.31 -5.61
CA PHE A 132 7.19 -4.56 -6.00
C PHE A 132 5.85 -4.25 -6.65
N THR A 133 5.61 -4.77 -7.84
CA THR A 133 4.39 -4.52 -8.62
C THR A 133 3.82 -5.81 -9.16
N GLY A 134 2.50 -5.93 -9.21
CA GLY A 134 1.84 -7.11 -9.79
C GLY A 134 0.35 -6.88 -9.99
N GLU A 135 -0.31 -7.88 -10.55
CA GLU A 135 -1.77 -7.89 -10.67
C GLU A 135 -2.38 -8.57 -9.44
N LEU A 136 -3.43 -7.97 -8.89
CA LEU A 136 -4.23 -8.55 -7.82
C LEU A 136 -5.29 -9.50 -8.41
N PRO A 137 -5.84 -10.43 -7.61
CA PRO A 137 -6.98 -11.26 -8.04
C PRO A 137 -8.21 -10.48 -8.52
N SER A 138 -8.33 -9.20 -8.14
CA SER A 138 -9.38 -8.29 -8.59
C SER A 138 -9.20 -7.76 -10.01
N GLY A 139 -8.07 -8.06 -10.68
CA GLY A 139 -7.70 -7.53 -12.00
C GLY A 139 -7.08 -6.12 -11.96
N LYS A 140 -6.90 -5.54 -10.77
CA LYS A 140 -6.17 -4.27 -10.59
C LYS A 140 -4.68 -4.52 -10.50
N SER A 141 -3.88 -3.51 -10.86
CA SER A 141 -2.46 -3.50 -10.53
C SER A 141 -2.23 -2.90 -9.15
N ARG A 142 -1.30 -3.49 -8.40
CA ARG A 142 -0.86 -2.99 -7.09
C ARG A 142 0.64 -2.80 -7.10
N ILE A 143 1.07 -1.68 -6.54
CA ILE A 143 2.47 -1.35 -6.32
C ILE A 143 2.70 -1.20 -4.82
N TYR A 144 3.78 -1.81 -4.34
CA TYR A 144 4.41 -1.54 -3.06
C TYR A 144 5.72 -0.81 -3.32
N LEU A 145 5.88 0.33 -2.67
CA LEU A 145 7.04 1.21 -2.80
C LEU A 145 7.73 1.29 -1.44
N ARG A 146 9.06 1.23 -1.43
CA ARG A 146 9.91 1.68 -0.33
C ARG A 146 10.86 2.76 -0.83
N VAL A 147 11.07 3.79 -0.03
CA VAL A 147 12.09 4.83 -0.26
C VAL A 147 12.90 4.99 1.02
N GLU A 148 14.21 4.81 0.94
CA GLU A 148 15.14 5.00 2.06
C GLU A 148 15.96 6.28 1.86
N GLY A 149 15.86 7.20 2.82
CA GLY A 149 16.72 8.37 2.91
C GLY A 149 18.06 8.01 3.53
N HIS A 150 19.15 8.53 2.96
CA HIS A 150 20.49 8.48 3.53
C HIS A 150 20.86 9.80 4.20
#